data_AF-A0A838S5P2-F1
#
_entry.id   AF-A0A838S5P2-F1
#
_cell.length_a   1.000
_cell.length_b   1.000
_cell.length_c   1.000
_cell.angle_alpha   90.00
_cell.angle_beta   90.00
_cell.angle_gamma   90.00
#
_symmetry.space_group_name_H-M   'P 1'
#
loop_
_entity.id
_entity.type
_entity.pdbx_description
1 polymer ?
#
loop_
_entity_poly.entity_id
_entity_poly.type
_entity_poly.pdbx_seq_one_letter_code
_entity_poly.pdbx_strand_id
1 'polypeptide(L)'
;MHELASGHGREDLCDDRACSREPANAVWLCDSTRRPAPGRGRGCRSSSGSEATDVRFDSELTVRLVVNGAEHTLRLEPRVTLVDALRDRVGLTGTKKGCDRGECGACTVHVEGRRVLACMTLAVMVDGAEITTIEGLAEDGALHPVQEAFLRCDALQCGFCTPGQVMSAVACLAEGHAGSAAEIKEWMSGNLCRCAAYPQIVAAVQAVASAGASASTRVAVPR
;
A
#
# COMPACT_ATOMS: atom_id res chain seq x y z
N MET A 1 0.68 -13.26 -67.59
CA MET A 1 1.33 -13.01 -66.29
C MET A 1 0.52 -13.74 -65.23
N HIS A 2 0.51 -15.07 -65.21
CA HIS A 2 1.47 -15.97 -64.56
C HIS A 2 1.66 -15.70 -63.05
N GLU A 3 1.02 -16.56 -62.25
CA GLU A 3 1.39 -16.94 -60.88
C GLU A 3 2.90 -17.16 -60.73
N LEU A 4 3.45 -16.82 -59.55
CA LEU A 4 4.14 -17.77 -58.68
C LEU A 4 4.55 -17.11 -57.36
N ALA A 5 4.30 -17.85 -56.29
CA ALA A 5 4.78 -17.61 -54.95
C ALA A 5 6.32 -17.61 -54.88
N SER A 6 6.89 -16.77 -54.01
CA SER A 6 8.27 -16.92 -53.54
C SER A 6 8.30 -16.67 -52.04
N GLY A 7 8.16 -17.76 -51.29
CA GLY A 7 8.52 -17.82 -49.89
C GLY A 7 10.02 -17.54 -49.71
N HIS A 8 10.35 -16.82 -48.66
CA HIS A 8 11.71 -16.79 -48.12
C HIS A 8 11.73 -17.65 -46.86
N GLY A 9 12.05 -18.93 -47.06
CA GLY A 9 12.64 -19.75 -46.01
C GLY A 9 14.15 -19.46 -45.93
N ARG A 10 14.64 -19.39 -44.70
CA ARG A 10 16.01 -19.70 -44.24
C ARG A 10 15.99 -19.52 -42.72
N GLU A 11 15.66 -20.58 -41.98
CA GLU A 11 16.62 -21.58 -41.47
C GLU A 11 17.51 -20.97 -40.38
N ASP A 12 17.12 -21.30 -39.15
CA ASP A 12 17.94 -21.71 -38.01
C ASP A 12 19.44 -21.42 -38.12
N LEU A 13 19.94 -20.55 -37.24
CA LEU A 13 21.31 -20.56 -36.72
C LEU A 13 21.38 -19.56 -35.55
N CYS A 14 20.71 -19.88 -34.44
CA CYS A 14 21.22 -19.44 -33.15
C CYS A 14 22.28 -20.47 -32.74
N ASP A 15 23.52 -20.03 -32.70
CA ASP A 15 24.69 -20.83 -32.39
C ASP A 15 24.63 -21.33 -30.93
N ASP A 16 24.28 -22.61 -30.76
CA ASP A 16 24.10 -23.31 -29.47
C ASP A 16 25.41 -23.56 -28.69
N ARG A 17 26.52 -22.88 -29.01
CA ARG A 17 27.82 -23.08 -28.32
C ARG A 17 28.13 -22.10 -27.19
N ALA A 18 27.19 -21.24 -26.79
CA ALA A 18 27.40 -20.28 -25.69
C ALA A 18 26.45 -20.45 -24.48
N CYS A 19 25.70 -21.56 -24.38
CA CYS A 19 24.84 -21.83 -23.23
C CYS A 19 25.33 -23.06 -22.45
N SER A 20 26.50 -22.94 -21.81
CA SER A 20 26.88 -23.87 -20.75
C SER A 20 26.05 -23.57 -19.50
N ARG A 21 25.09 -24.44 -19.23
CA ARG A 21 24.30 -24.51 -17.99
C ARG A 21 25.24 -24.59 -16.78
N GLU A 22 25.37 -23.50 -16.02
CA GLU A 22 25.85 -23.56 -14.65
C GLU A 22 24.68 -23.94 -13.72
N PRO A 23 24.86 -24.89 -12.80
CA PRO A 23 23.82 -25.20 -11.83
C PRO A 23 23.71 -24.06 -10.81
N ALA A 24 22.53 -23.42 -10.81
CA ALA A 24 22.12 -22.41 -9.86
C ALA A 24 21.85 -23.03 -8.47
N ASN A 25 22.92 -23.40 -7.77
CA ASN A 25 22.93 -23.84 -6.37
C ASN A 25 24.36 -24.06 -5.86
N ALA A 26 25.22 -23.05 -6.01
CA ALA A 26 26.48 -22.98 -5.27
C ALA A 26 26.26 -22.24 -3.95
N VAL A 27 25.94 -22.99 -2.90
CA VAL A 27 26.07 -22.53 -1.52
C VAL A 27 27.54 -22.15 -1.30
N TRP A 28 27.82 -20.93 -0.88
CA TRP A 28 29.14 -20.56 -0.37
C TRP A 28 29.37 -21.28 0.96
N LEU A 29 29.84 -22.52 0.89
CA LEU A 29 30.39 -23.24 2.03
C LEU A 29 31.75 -22.61 2.34
N CYS A 30 31.79 -21.79 3.38
CA CYS A 30 33.05 -21.48 4.06
C CYS A 30 33.60 -22.79 4.63
N ASP A 31 34.60 -23.36 3.96
CA ASP A 31 35.31 -24.55 4.43
C ASP A 31 36.09 -24.19 5.71
N SER A 32 35.47 -24.48 6.85
CA SER A 32 36.02 -24.25 8.20
C SER A 32 37.26 -25.11 8.54
N THR A 33 37.72 -25.96 7.62
CA THR A 33 38.83 -26.90 7.89
C THR A 33 40.20 -26.39 7.45
N ARG A 34 40.30 -25.25 6.74
CA ARG A 34 41.60 -24.65 6.39
C ARG A 34 42.09 -23.70 7.49
N ARG A 35 42.91 -24.23 8.39
CA ARG A 35 43.70 -23.41 9.34
C ARG A 35 44.74 -22.57 8.58
N PRO A 36 44.80 -21.24 8.77
CA PRO A 36 45.94 -20.45 8.31
C PRO A 36 47.19 -20.81 9.10
N ALA A 37 48.34 -20.84 8.44
CA ALA A 37 49.65 -21.04 9.07
C ALA A 37 49.96 -19.95 10.12
N PRO A 38 50.74 -20.26 11.17
CA PRO A 38 51.00 -19.33 12.27
C PRO A 38 51.97 -18.23 11.82
N GLY A 39 51.44 -17.15 11.24
CA GLY A 39 52.14 -15.89 11.09
C GLY A 39 52.15 -15.13 12.42
N ARG A 40 53.33 -14.67 12.84
CA ARG A 40 53.54 -13.86 14.05
C ARG A 40 52.85 -12.49 13.94
N GLY A 41 51.54 -12.46 14.13
CA GLY A 41 50.77 -11.24 14.33
C GLY A 41 50.73 -10.89 15.81
N ARG A 42 51.25 -9.70 16.18
CA ARG A 42 51.08 -9.12 17.50
C ARG A 42 49.59 -9.09 17.84
N GLY A 43 49.17 -9.89 18.83
CA GLY A 43 47.80 -9.93 19.30
C GLY A 43 47.38 -8.56 19.83
N CYS A 44 46.41 -7.94 19.17
CA CYS A 44 45.56 -6.94 19.81
C CYS A 44 44.85 -7.67 20.96
N ARG A 45 45.26 -7.38 22.20
CA ARG A 45 44.46 -7.74 23.36
C ARG A 45 43.28 -6.79 23.36
N SER A 46 42.13 -7.25 22.87
CA SER A 46 40.87 -6.59 23.19
C SER A 46 40.62 -6.81 24.68
N SER A 47 40.92 -5.79 25.47
CA SER A 47 40.47 -5.69 26.85
C SER A 47 38.94 -5.79 26.84
N SER A 48 38.46 -6.93 27.33
CA SER A 48 37.08 -7.16 27.76
C SER A 48 36.65 -6.08 28.74
N GLY A 49 35.52 -5.44 28.47
CA GLY A 49 34.90 -4.48 29.40
C GLY A 49 34.09 -3.38 28.71
N SER A 50 33.31 -3.72 27.69
CA SER A 50 32.13 -2.92 27.39
C SER A 50 30.96 -3.80 27.83
N GLU A 51 30.46 -3.57 29.05
CA GLU A 51 29.09 -3.96 29.35
C GLU A 51 28.23 -3.23 28.33
N ALA A 52 27.84 -3.94 27.26
CA ALA A 52 26.82 -3.48 26.36
C ALA A 52 25.57 -3.35 27.22
N THR A 53 25.30 -2.15 27.71
CA THR A 53 24.04 -1.82 28.34
C THR A 53 22.98 -2.19 27.31
N ASP A 54 22.23 -3.26 27.57
CA ASP A 54 21.05 -3.64 26.80
C ASP A 54 20.03 -2.53 27.05
N VAL A 55 20.15 -1.43 26.29
CA VAL A 55 19.20 -0.33 26.34
C VAL A 55 17.92 -0.85 25.71
N ARG A 56 17.11 -1.53 26.53
CA ARG A 56 15.75 -1.88 26.16
C ARG A 56 14.96 -0.58 26.14
N PHE A 57 14.76 -0.06 24.94
CA PHE A 57 13.79 1.00 24.68
C PHE A 57 12.39 0.44 24.82
N ASP A 58 12.00 0.09 26.05
CA ASP A 58 10.59 -0.16 26.39
C ASP A 58 9.92 1.21 26.45
N SER A 59 9.51 1.71 25.29
CA SER A 59 8.91 3.03 25.17
C SER A 59 7.65 2.96 24.33
N GLU A 60 6.81 1.96 24.62
CA GLU A 60 5.43 1.99 24.18
C GLU A 60 4.74 3.23 24.78
N LEU A 61 4.06 3.99 23.92
CA LEU A 61 3.23 5.13 24.31
C LEU A 61 1.77 4.70 24.32
N THR A 62 0.98 5.29 25.21
CA THR A 62 -0.48 5.17 25.16
C THR A 62 -1.01 6.14 24.12
N VAL A 63 -1.68 5.61 23.09
CA VAL A 63 -2.26 6.36 21.98
C VAL A 63 -3.76 6.07 21.93
N ARG A 64 -4.58 7.10 21.85
CA ARG A 64 -6.04 7.01 21.66
C ARG A 64 -6.36 7.25 20.20
N LEU A 65 -7.14 6.37 19.57
CA LEU A 65 -7.59 6.51 18.20
C LEU A 65 -9.13 6.43 18.17
N VAL A 66 -9.81 7.34 17.49
CA VAL A 66 -11.26 7.25 17.27
C VAL A 66 -11.49 6.72 15.86
N VAL A 67 -11.69 5.41 15.72
CA VAL A 67 -11.77 4.74 14.42
C VAL A 67 -13.21 4.35 14.12
N ASN A 68 -13.78 4.89 13.04
CA ASN A 68 -15.17 4.66 12.63
C ASN A 68 -16.18 4.94 13.77
N GLY A 69 -15.89 5.96 14.59
CA GLY A 69 -16.69 6.35 15.75
C GLY A 69 -16.45 5.54 17.04
N ALA A 70 -15.62 4.50 17.00
CA ALA A 70 -15.24 3.71 18.17
C ALA A 70 -13.88 4.18 18.74
N GLU A 71 -13.81 4.36 20.06
CA GLU A 71 -12.55 4.73 20.72
C GLU A 71 -11.68 3.50 21.01
N HIS A 72 -10.41 3.59 20.65
CA HIS A 72 -9.39 2.57 20.91
C HIS A 72 -8.20 3.18 21.65
N THR A 73 -7.91 2.69 22.85
CA THR A 73 -6.69 3.05 23.60
C THR A 73 -5.67 1.93 23.44
N LEU A 74 -4.52 2.22 22.81
CA LEU A 74 -3.50 1.25 22.44
C LEU A 74 -2.15 1.60 23.07
N ARG A 75 -1.36 0.59 23.44
CA ARG A 75 0.07 0.77 23.73
C ARG A 75 0.88 0.43 22.49
N LEU A 76 1.61 1.41 21.96
CA LEU A 76 2.29 1.30 20.67
C LEU A 76 3.71 1.85 20.75
N GLU A 77 4.66 1.20 20.08
CA GLU A 77 5.95 1.82 19.84
C GLU A 77 5.79 3.07 18.95
N PRO A 78 6.62 4.12 19.11
CA PRO A 78 6.46 5.37 18.35
C PRO A 78 6.58 5.22 16.83
N ARG A 79 7.25 4.16 16.38
CA ARG A 79 7.45 3.82 14.96
C ARG A 79 6.26 3.14 14.30
N VAL A 80 5.24 2.73 15.07
CA VAL A 80 4.09 2.02 14.51
C VAL A 80 3.33 2.97 13.57
N THR A 81 3.22 2.55 12.31
CA THR A 81 2.46 3.28 11.29
C THR A 81 0.96 3.16 11.56
N LEU A 82 0.17 4.09 11.05
CA LEU A 82 -1.28 4.06 11.18
C LEU A 82 -1.86 2.81 10.48
N VAL A 83 -1.29 2.38 9.35
CA VAL A 83 -1.76 1.16 8.68
C VAL A 83 -1.53 -0.09 9.54
N ASP A 84 -0.41 -0.16 10.28
CA ASP A 84 -0.15 -1.29 11.19
C ASP A 84 -1.01 -1.23 12.44
N ALA A 85 -1.22 -0.04 13.01
CA ALA A 85 -2.15 0.13 14.12
C ALA A 85 -3.57 -0.32 13.75
N LEU A 86 -4.09 0.13 12.61
CA LEU A 86 -5.43 -0.24 12.15
C LEU A 86 -5.56 -1.74 11.88
N ARG A 87 -4.59 -2.34 11.19
CA ARG A 87 -4.68 -3.74 10.78
C ARG A 87 -4.39 -4.72 11.89
N ASP A 88 -3.29 -4.51 12.62
CA ASP A 88 -2.73 -5.54 13.50
C ASP A 88 -3.11 -5.31 14.97
N ARG A 89 -3.50 -4.07 15.34
CA ARG A 89 -3.88 -3.72 16.72
C ARG A 89 -5.38 -3.53 16.87
N VAL A 90 -6.01 -2.81 15.95
CA VAL A 90 -7.47 -2.63 15.93
C VAL A 90 -8.18 -3.81 15.26
N GLY A 91 -7.54 -4.46 14.28
CA GLY A 91 -8.12 -5.62 13.57
C GLY A 91 -8.92 -5.25 12.30
N LEU A 92 -8.87 -4.00 11.87
CA LEU A 92 -9.54 -3.51 10.66
C LEU A 92 -8.64 -3.71 9.44
N THR A 93 -8.85 -4.82 8.75
CA THR A 93 -7.96 -5.29 7.67
C THR A 93 -8.33 -4.78 6.29
N GLY A 94 -9.39 -3.98 6.16
CA GLY A 94 -9.84 -3.36 4.92
C GLY A 94 -8.77 -2.46 4.32
N THR A 95 -8.17 -1.58 5.12
CA THR A 95 -6.99 -0.79 4.73
C THR A 95 -5.82 -1.72 4.42
N LYS A 96 -5.21 -1.59 3.23
CA LYS A 96 -4.16 -2.52 2.75
C LYS A 96 -2.77 -1.90 2.85
N LYS A 97 -1.80 -2.71 3.24
CA LYS A 97 -0.37 -2.41 3.09
C LYS A 97 0.15 -3.07 1.81
N GLY A 98 0.32 -2.28 0.75
CA GLY A 98 0.81 -2.74 -0.55
C GLY A 98 2.31 -2.54 -0.75
N CYS A 99 2.77 -1.29 -0.68
CA CYS A 99 4.17 -0.92 -0.93
C CYS A 99 4.95 -0.49 0.34
N ASP A 100 4.23 -0.04 1.36
CA ASP A 100 4.75 0.51 2.63
C ASP A 100 5.76 1.66 2.47
N ARG A 101 5.60 2.45 1.40
CA ARG A 101 6.50 3.57 1.04
C ARG A 101 5.80 4.72 0.32
N GLY A 102 4.47 4.79 0.43
CA GLY A 102 3.65 5.88 -0.11
C GLY A 102 3.38 5.87 -1.62
N GLU A 103 3.70 4.80 -2.34
CA GLU A 103 3.56 4.76 -3.81
C GLU A 103 2.18 4.31 -4.30
N CYS A 104 1.55 3.32 -3.63
CA CYS A 104 0.43 2.59 -4.21
C CYS A 104 -0.97 3.10 -3.85
N GLY A 105 -1.11 3.92 -2.81
CA GLY A 105 -2.42 4.41 -2.32
C GLY A 105 -3.35 3.40 -1.64
N ALA A 106 -3.06 2.09 -1.69
CA ALA A 106 -3.95 1.06 -1.12
C ALA A 106 -4.21 1.17 0.41
N CYS A 107 -3.37 1.96 1.10
CA CYS A 107 -3.48 2.28 2.52
C CYS A 107 -4.24 3.59 2.81
N THR A 108 -4.93 4.16 1.82
CA THR A 108 -5.65 5.43 2.01
C THR A 108 -6.78 5.28 3.03
N VAL A 109 -6.78 6.17 4.01
CA VAL A 109 -7.83 6.36 5.03
C VAL A 109 -8.12 7.85 5.15
N HIS A 110 -9.19 8.24 5.84
CA HIS A 110 -9.43 9.65 6.19
C HIS A 110 -9.05 9.91 7.64
N VAL A 111 -8.34 11.00 7.89
CA VAL A 111 -8.04 11.53 9.23
C VAL A 111 -8.56 12.96 9.27
N GLU A 112 -9.48 13.25 10.18
CA GLU A 112 -10.15 14.56 10.26
C GLU A 112 -10.74 14.97 8.89
N GLY A 113 -11.39 14.02 8.22
CA GLY A 113 -11.99 14.21 6.90
C GLY A 113 -11.02 14.30 5.72
N ARG A 114 -9.70 14.35 5.95
CA ARG A 114 -8.71 14.43 4.88
C ARG A 114 -8.13 13.05 4.56
N ARG A 115 -8.03 12.71 3.28
CA ARG A 115 -7.34 11.49 2.86
C ARG A 115 -5.85 11.56 3.14
N VAL A 116 -5.30 10.49 3.72
CA VAL A 116 -3.87 10.34 4.01
C VAL A 116 -3.39 8.94 3.67
N LEU A 117 -2.09 8.80 3.43
CA LEU A 117 -1.43 7.50 3.30
C LEU A 117 -1.10 6.97 4.68
N ALA A 118 -1.84 5.96 5.16
CA ALA A 118 -1.65 5.42 6.50
C ALA A 118 -0.28 4.77 6.73
N CYS A 119 0.39 4.27 5.66
CA CYS A 119 1.76 3.76 5.76
C CYS A 119 2.83 4.84 5.99
N MET A 120 2.52 6.10 5.67
CA MET A 120 3.43 7.23 5.85
C MET A 120 3.05 8.11 7.06
N THR A 121 2.08 7.69 7.85
CA THR A 121 1.59 8.39 9.04
C THR A 121 1.87 7.52 10.25
N LEU A 122 2.50 8.07 11.30
CA LEU A 122 2.69 7.33 12.56
C LEU A 122 1.41 7.40 13.40
N ALA A 123 1.03 6.31 14.06
CA ALA A 123 -0.18 6.27 14.86
C ALA A 123 -0.16 7.31 16.00
N VAL A 124 1.01 7.55 16.60
CA VAL A 124 1.22 8.57 17.64
C VAL A 124 0.95 10.00 17.16
N MET A 125 1.03 10.28 15.85
CA MET A 125 0.81 11.62 15.31
C MET A 125 -0.67 11.98 15.19
N VAL A 126 -1.55 10.99 15.29
CA VAL A 126 -3.01 11.14 15.15
C VAL A 126 -3.72 10.76 16.44
N ASP A 127 -3.03 10.90 17.58
CA ASP A 127 -3.61 10.70 18.91
C ASP A 127 -4.84 11.60 19.12
N GLY A 128 -5.96 10.99 19.43
CA GLY A 128 -7.26 11.62 19.60
C GLY A 128 -8.00 11.99 18.32
N ALA A 129 -7.42 11.77 17.14
CA ALA A 129 -8.05 12.14 15.87
C ALA A 129 -9.15 11.17 15.43
N GLU A 130 -10.13 11.68 14.71
CA GLU A 130 -11.16 10.89 14.02
C GLU A 130 -10.60 10.28 12.74
N ILE A 131 -10.70 8.96 12.64
CA ILE A 131 -10.20 8.14 11.54
C ILE A 131 -11.36 7.38 10.93
N THR A 132 -11.56 7.53 9.62
CA THR A 132 -12.51 6.73 8.84
C THR A 132 -11.74 5.77 7.94
N THR A 133 -12.08 4.48 8.02
CA THR A 133 -11.57 3.43 7.12
C THR A 133 -12.68 2.95 6.18
N ILE A 134 -12.35 2.05 5.25
CA ILE A 134 -13.32 1.48 4.31
C ILE A 134 -14.51 0.81 5.01
N GLU A 135 -14.27 0.21 6.18
CA GLU A 135 -15.29 -0.44 7.01
C GLU A 135 -16.29 0.58 7.59
N GLY A 136 -15.88 1.83 7.80
CA GLY A 136 -16.72 2.89 8.35
C GLY A 136 -17.58 3.62 7.34
N LEU A 137 -17.50 3.30 6.05
CA LEU A 137 -18.30 3.98 5.02
C LEU A 137 -19.74 3.47 4.94
N ALA A 138 -19.99 2.20 5.30
CA ALA A 138 -21.33 1.64 5.28
C ALA A 138 -22.03 1.95 6.61
N GLU A 139 -23.25 2.46 6.53
CA GLU A 139 -24.08 2.80 7.70
C GLU A 139 -25.34 1.93 7.69
N ASP A 140 -25.69 1.32 8.83
CA ASP A 140 -26.88 0.48 9.00
C ASP A 140 -27.06 -0.63 7.94
N GLY A 141 -25.95 -1.15 7.42
CA GLY A 141 -25.93 -2.18 6.38
C GLY A 141 -26.17 -1.65 4.95
N ALA A 142 -26.41 -0.35 4.79
CA ALA A 142 -26.46 0.31 3.48
C ALA A 142 -25.04 0.68 3.01
N LEU A 143 -24.76 0.40 1.74
CA LEU A 143 -23.48 0.76 1.13
C LEU A 143 -23.41 2.26 0.88
N HIS A 144 -22.22 2.83 1.00
CA HIS A 144 -21.96 4.20 0.58
C HIS A 144 -22.20 4.33 -0.94
N PRO A 145 -22.71 5.47 -1.47
CA PRO A 145 -22.95 5.65 -2.91
C PRO A 145 -21.75 5.33 -3.80
N VAL A 146 -20.53 5.62 -3.31
CA VAL A 146 -19.28 5.24 -3.99
C VAL A 146 -19.07 3.72 -4.01
N GLN A 147 -19.32 3.01 -2.91
CA GLN A 147 -19.23 1.55 -2.89
C GLN A 147 -20.23 0.91 -3.86
N GLU A 148 -21.48 1.39 -3.88
CA GLU A 148 -22.48 0.91 -4.83
C GLU A 148 -22.09 1.19 -6.29
N ALA A 149 -21.57 2.39 -6.57
CA ALA A 149 -21.11 2.74 -7.91
C ALA A 149 -19.95 1.85 -8.36
N PHE A 150 -19.03 1.52 -7.45
CA PHE A 150 -17.94 0.59 -7.75
C PHE A 150 -18.46 -0.80 -8.12
N LEU A 151 -19.50 -1.29 -7.45
CA LEU A 151 -20.16 -2.55 -7.80
C LEU A 151 -20.86 -2.48 -9.16
N ARG A 152 -21.69 -1.44 -9.39
CA ARG A 152 -22.45 -1.30 -10.64
C ARG A 152 -21.57 -1.12 -11.86
N CYS A 153 -20.44 -0.42 -11.71
CA CYS A 153 -19.54 -0.11 -12.81
C CYS A 153 -18.42 -1.15 -12.99
N ASP A 154 -18.41 -2.24 -12.21
CA ASP A 154 -17.34 -3.25 -12.22
C ASP A 154 -15.95 -2.62 -11.99
N ALA A 155 -15.88 -1.67 -11.05
CA ALA A 155 -14.68 -0.88 -10.74
C ALA A 155 -13.69 -1.61 -9.82
N LEU A 156 -13.65 -2.93 -9.88
CA LEU A 156 -12.70 -3.78 -9.16
C LEU A 156 -12.51 -5.11 -9.88
N GLN A 157 -11.39 -5.78 -9.58
CA GLN A 157 -11.14 -7.16 -10.01
C GLN A 157 -10.63 -7.97 -8.81
N CYS A 158 -9.32 -7.98 -8.57
CA CYS A 158 -8.74 -8.70 -7.42
C CYS A 158 -9.14 -8.10 -6.06
N GLY A 159 -9.72 -6.90 -6.05
CA GLY A 159 -10.19 -6.23 -4.83
C GLY A 159 -9.10 -5.59 -3.96
N PHE A 160 -7.82 -5.82 -4.23
CA PHE A 160 -6.74 -5.40 -3.31
C PHE A 160 -6.62 -3.87 -3.19
N CYS A 161 -6.65 -3.14 -4.31
CA CYS A 161 -6.61 -1.68 -4.27
C CYS A 161 -7.96 -1.03 -3.93
N THR A 162 -9.06 -1.79 -3.98
CA THR A 162 -10.42 -1.26 -3.91
C THR A 162 -10.69 -0.44 -2.66
N PRO A 163 -10.24 -0.82 -1.44
CA PRO A 163 -10.37 0.03 -0.26
C PRO A 163 -9.76 1.42 -0.44
N GLY A 164 -8.50 1.51 -0.88
CA GLY A 164 -7.84 2.79 -1.13
C GLY A 164 -8.51 3.60 -2.25
N GLN A 165 -8.92 2.94 -3.33
CA GLN A 165 -9.66 3.58 -4.43
C GLN A 165 -10.99 4.17 -3.96
N VAL A 166 -11.77 3.44 -3.16
CA VAL A 166 -13.05 3.94 -2.64
C VAL A 166 -12.81 5.11 -1.68
N MET A 167 -11.88 4.99 -0.74
CA MET A 167 -11.56 6.08 0.19
C MET A 167 -11.08 7.34 -0.55
N SER A 168 -10.24 7.20 -1.57
CA SER A 168 -9.82 8.34 -2.38
C SER A 168 -10.92 8.91 -3.27
N ALA A 169 -11.84 8.09 -3.76
CA ALA A 169 -12.99 8.55 -4.54
C ALA A 169 -13.96 9.38 -3.70
N VAL A 170 -14.22 8.96 -2.45
CA VAL A 170 -15.02 9.75 -1.49
C VAL A 170 -14.40 11.12 -1.27
N ALA A 171 -13.09 11.17 -1.01
CA ALA A 171 -12.37 12.43 -0.83
C ALA A 171 -12.36 13.28 -2.12
N CYS A 172 -12.10 12.69 -3.29
CA CYS A 172 -12.13 13.38 -4.58
C CYS A 172 -13.48 14.08 -4.84
N LEU A 173 -14.59 13.40 -4.53
CA LEU A 173 -15.94 13.96 -4.62
C LEU A 173 -16.17 15.08 -3.60
N ALA A 174 -15.78 14.87 -2.34
CA ALA A 174 -15.94 15.85 -1.27
C ALA A 174 -15.10 17.12 -1.49
N GLU A 175 -13.91 16.98 -2.08
CA GLU A 175 -13.00 18.06 -2.45
C GLU A 175 -13.48 18.83 -3.71
N GLY A 176 -14.47 18.32 -4.43
CA GLY A 176 -15.03 18.97 -5.63
C GLY A 176 -14.25 18.70 -6.91
N HIS A 177 -13.46 17.63 -6.96
CA HIS A 177 -12.57 17.29 -8.07
C HIS A 177 -13.13 16.23 -9.03
N ALA A 178 -14.45 16.24 -9.20
CA ALA A 178 -15.17 15.30 -10.05
C ALA A 178 -15.88 15.96 -11.24
N GLY A 179 -15.43 17.15 -11.66
CA GLY A 179 -16.05 17.91 -12.75
C GLY A 179 -15.78 17.35 -14.14
N SER A 180 -14.75 16.51 -14.31
CA SER A 180 -14.46 15.84 -15.59
C SER A 180 -13.72 14.52 -15.40
N ALA A 181 -13.72 13.65 -16.42
CA ALA A 181 -12.94 12.42 -16.40
C ALA A 181 -11.43 12.66 -16.26
N ALA A 182 -10.91 13.76 -16.84
CA ALA A 182 -9.50 14.10 -16.73
C ALA A 182 -9.14 14.54 -15.29
N GLU A 183 -9.99 15.36 -14.68
CA GLU A 183 -9.82 15.79 -13.29
C GLU A 183 -9.90 14.59 -12.32
N ILE A 184 -10.87 13.70 -12.49
CA ILE A 184 -10.98 12.49 -11.68
C ILE A 184 -9.71 11.65 -11.80
N LYS A 185 -9.17 11.44 -13.01
CA LYS A 185 -7.93 10.69 -13.20
C LYS A 185 -6.76 11.32 -12.46
N GLU A 186 -6.63 12.64 -12.51
CA GLU A 186 -5.57 13.38 -11.82
C GLU A 186 -5.72 13.21 -10.30
N TRP A 187 -6.90 13.47 -9.75
CA TRP A 187 -7.15 13.43 -8.32
C TRP A 187 -7.22 12.01 -7.73
N MET A 188 -7.34 10.98 -8.58
CA MET A 188 -7.27 9.57 -8.21
C MET A 188 -5.89 8.95 -8.49
N SER A 189 -4.96 9.68 -9.12
CA SER A 189 -3.65 9.16 -9.59
C SER A 189 -2.78 8.56 -8.49
N GLY A 190 -2.99 8.96 -7.24
CA GLY A 190 -2.31 8.42 -6.06
C GLY A 190 -2.67 6.97 -5.69
N ASN A 191 -3.63 6.34 -6.39
CA ASN A 191 -4.01 4.94 -6.15
C ASN A 191 -3.74 4.06 -7.37
N LEU A 192 -2.78 3.14 -7.21
CA LEU A 192 -2.39 2.22 -8.28
C LEU A 192 -3.29 0.98 -8.30
N CYS A 193 -3.72 0.60 -9.51
CA CYS A 193 -4.49 -0.60 -9.80
C CYS A 193 -3.74 -1.46 -10.84
N ARG A 194 -3.18 -2.60 -10.40
CA ARG A 194 -2.46 -3.52 -11.30
C ARG A 194 -3.38 -4.27 -12.25
N CYS A 195 -4.62 -4.47 -11.85
CA CYS A 195 -5.70 -5.05 -12.66
C CYS A 195 -6.18 -4.13 -13.80
N ALA A 196 -5.76 -2.86 -13.79
CA ALA A 196 -6.13 -1.85 -14.78
C ALA A 196 -7.64 -1.54 -14.88
N ALA A 197 -8.38 -1.59 -13.75
CA ALA A 197 -9.79 -1.21 -13.67
C ALA A 197 -10.04 0.33 -13.72
N TYR A 198 -9.05 1.13 -14.11
CA TYR A 198 -9.13 2.60 -14.06
C TYR A 198 -10.30 3.19 -14.85
N PRO A 199 -10.63 2.73 -16.08
CA PRO A 199 -11.79 3.26 -16.80
C PRO A 199 -13.10 3.09 -16.02
N GLN A 200 -13.28 1.92 -15.39
CA GLN A 200 -14.45 1.60 -14.57
C GLN A 200 -14.48 2.40 -13.26
N ILE A 201 -13.31 2.60 -12.63
CA ILE A 201 -13.18 3.47 -11.45
C ILE A 201 -13.60 4.91 -11.78
N VAL A 202 -13.12 5.47 -12.89
CA VAL A 202 -13.52 6.81 -13.33
C VAL A 202 -15.03 6.87 -13.60
N ALA A 203 -15.58 5.87 -14.29
CA ALA A 203 -17.02 5.79 -14.54
C ALA A 203 -17.85 5.75 -13.24
N ALA A 204 -17.39 4.99 -12.22
CA ALA A 204 -18.04 4.93 -10.92
C ALA A 204 -18.07 6.30 -10.23
N VAL A 205 -16.95 7.02 -10.21
CA VAL A 205 -16.87 8.36 -9.62
C VAL A 205 -17.78 9.35 -10.37
N GLN A 206 -17.77 9.33 -11.70
CA GLN A 206 -18.64 10.18 -12.52
C GLN A 206 -20.12 9.91 -12.28
N ALA A 207 -20.51 8.64 -12.10
CA ALA A 207 -21.88 8.25 -11.82
C ALA A 207 -22.37 8.84 -10.48
N VAL A 208 -21.53 8.85 -9.45
CA VAL A 208 -21.87 9.47 -8.15
C VAL A 208 -21.93 10.99 -8.28
N ALA A 209 -20.96 11.61 -8.95
CA ALA A 209 -20.93 13.06 -9.17
C ALA A 209 -22.18 13.57 -9.91
N SER A 210 -22.62 12.82 -10.94
CA SER A 210 -23.79 13.18 -11.76
C SER A 210 -25.11 13.00 -11.01
N ALA A 211 -25.16 12.12 -10.01
CA ALA A 211 -26.36 11.85 -9.22
C ALA A 211 -26.64 12.94 -8.16
N GLY A 212 -25.72 13.91 -7.98
CA GLY A 212 -25.86 14.95 -6.96
C GLY A 212 -25.86 14.43 -5.52
N ALA A 213 -25.48 13.16 -5.32
CA ALA A 213 -25.32 12.58 -4.00
C ALA A 213 -24.14 13.27 -3.30
N SER A 214 -24.38 13.95 -2.18
CA SER A 214 -23.26 14.45 -1.38
C SER A 214 -22.50 13.23 -0.84
N ALA A 215 -21.19 13.20 -1.07
CA ALA A 215 -20.29 12.17 -0.50
C ALA A 215 -20.05 12.44 1.00
N SER A 216 -21.12 12.73 1.74
CA SER A 216 -21.05 13.12 3.15
C SER A 216 -21.03 11.88 4.04
N THR A 217 -19.88 11.21 4.12
CA THR A 217 -19.44 10.79 5.45
C THR A 217 -19.20 12.06 6.27
N ARG A 218 -19.22 12.06 7.61
CA ARG A 218 -18.96 13.26 8.45
C ARG A 218 -17.55 13.84 8.24
N VAL A 219 -17.30 14.39 7.07
CA VAL A 219 -16.05 14.97 6.59
C VAL A 219 -16.27 16.46 6.70
N ALA A 220 -16.13 16.98 7.92
CA ALA A 220 -15.95 18.41 8.11
C ALA A 220 -14.56 18.77 7.57
N VAL A 221 -14.47 19.12 6.28
CA VAL A 221 -13.26 19.77 5.76
C VAL A 221 -13.23 21.17 6.38
N PRO A 222 -12.28 21.50 7.26
CA PRO A 222 -12.11 22.88 7.67
C PRO A 222 -11.66 23.66 6.43
N ARG A 223 -12.39 24.72 6.10
CA ARG A 223 -12.00 25.67 5.06
C ARG A 223 -10.65 26.30 5.34
#